data_AF-A0A959BY96-F1
#
_entry.id   AF-A0A959BY96-F1
#
_cell.length_a   1.000
_cell.length_b   1.000
_cell.length_c   1.000
_cell.angle_alpha   90.00
_cell.angle_beta   90.00
_cell.angle_gamma   90.00
#
_symmetry.space_group_name_H-M   'P 1'
#
loop_
_entity.id
_entity.type
_entity.pdbx_description
1 polymer ?
#
loop_
_entity_poly.entity_id
_entity_poly.type
_entity_poly.pdbx_seq_one_letter_code
_entity_poly.pdbx_strand_id
1 'polypeptide(L)'
;MSKLITLLLLCVSLAAMAQSQLTEHTLKLDAPDNSPPASIETLAWLSGRWMGEGFGGALEENWNPPLGGAMVATFRMVEDGQPQFYEICVIEPEGNTLVYKVKHFNPGLKGWEEKDGAVTFPLVRLERNAAYFQGLTMVLDGNTCTHYLAMKQKDGSYKEAVLSYRRSSATATPQSHEVLAQWQFQEKPTLLMLLGSYHMSNPGADRFNLESDDVLAPKRQAEIEAVVEKLAAWKPTKVAVEAPYGDSATIARYQAYLAGTRELGRSEEEQIGFRLARKLGHTTIYPIDVRLDISQPGLEQVVAANPAEHGPRLASLEQMGQQAIAQMGKWLQEGTIGDMLYEMNRPEFLDLNYEIYLRVFLPTVEGDNYAGADLVAAWNQRNLRIMSNLHQIGCTPGDRVFIVFGQGHVPLFQRIAQDSPYFELVDVLPYLR
;
A
#
# COMPACT_ATOMS: atom_id res chain seq x y z
N MET A 1 37.18 40.04 10.52
CA MET A 1 36.89 38.63 10.19
C MET A 1 35.56 38.61 9.44
N SER A 2 35.65 38.83 8.13
CA SER A 2 34.58 38.89 7.15
C SER A 2 35.10 38.06 5.98
N LYS A 3 34.27 37.15 5.44
CA LYS A 3 34.49 36.24 4.27
C LYS A 3 34.34 34.72 4.52
N LEU A 4 33.50 34.23 5.44
CA LEU A 4 33.28 32.77 5.58
C LEU A 4 31.83 32.29 5.69
N ILE A 5 30.83 33.09 5.27
CA ILE A 5 29.40 32.71 5.35
C ILE A 5 28.70 32.64 3.97
N THR A 6 29.37 32.92 2.85
CA THR A 6 28.71 33.05 1.53
C THR A 6 28.94 31.89 0.56
N LEU A 7 29.38 30.70 1.02
CA LEU A 7 29.73 29.59 0.11
C LEU A 7 28.96 28.28 0.30
N LEU A 8 27.84 28.28 1.05
CA LEU A 8 27.02 27.06 1.27
C LEU A 8 25.54 27.20 0.87
N LEU A 9 25.21 28.20 0.05
CA LEU A 9 23.83 28.48 -0.40
C LEU A 9 23.70 28.61 -1.93
N LEU A 10 24.73 28.21 -2.70
CA LEU A 10 24.76 28.40 -4.16
C LEU A 10 24.88 27.11 -5.00
N CYS A 11 24.68 25.93 -4.41
CA CYS A 11 24.77 24.65 -5.14
C CYS A 11 23.43 23.89 -5.29
N VAL A 12 22.29 24.51 -4.95
CA VAL A 12 20.95 23.89 -5.11
C VAL A 12 20.15 24.49 -6.28
N SER A 13 20.70 25.46 -7.03
CA SER A 13 19.95 26.16 -8.08
C SER A 13 20.47 25.99 -9.52
N LEU A 14 21.55 25.25 -9.77
CA LEU A 14 22.07 25.10 -11.15
C LEU A 14 21.37 24.00 -11.96
N ALA A 15 20.69 23.03 -11.34
CA ALA A 15 19.94 22.00 -12.05
C ALA A 15 18.61 22.53 -12.65
N ALA A 16 18.09 23.65 -12.15
CA ALA A 16 16.83 24.23 -12.63
C ALA A 16 16.96 24.98 -13.98
N MET A 17 18.17 25.10 -14.54
CA MET A 17 18.48 25.94 -15.72
C MET A 17 18.78 25.14 -17.01
N ALA A 18 18.52 23.83 -17.02
CA ALA A 18 18.96 22.90 -18.08
C ALA A 18 17.81 22.18 -18.81
N GLN A 19 16.58 22.57 -18.51
CA GLN A 19 15.34 22.02 -19.06
C GLN A 19 14.35 23.16 -19.29
N SER A 20 13.51 23.03 -20.31
CA SER A 20 12.47 24.01 -20.62
C SER A 20 11.12 23.34 -20.82
N GLN A 21 10.06 24.11 -20.57
CA GLN A 21 8.69 23.64 -20.73
C GLN A 21 8.34 23.51 -22.21
N LEU A 22 7.77 22.35 -22.60
CA LEU A 22 7.38 22.06 -23.97
C LEU A 22 5.86 22.22 -24.19
N THR A 23 5.07 21.80 -23.21
CA THR A 23 3.62 22.01 -23.10
C THR A 23 3.25 22.31 -21.63
N GLU A 24 1.96 22.41 -21.29
CA GLU A 24 1.54 22.70 -19.91
C GLU A 24 2.16 21.73 -18.89
N HIS A 25 2.25 20.44 -19.21
CA HIS A 25 2.73 19.43 -18.28
C HIS A 25 4.02 18.72 -18.71
N THR A 26 4.52 18.94 -19.94
CA THR A 26 5.72 18.27 -20.44
C THR A 26 6.94 19.17 -20.53
N LEU A 27 8.12 18.56 -20.39
CA LEU A 27 9.42 19.23 -20.42
C LEU A 27 10.28 18.72 -21.58
N LYS A 28 11.30 19.49 -21.93
CA LYS A 28 12.41 19.06 -22.80
C LYS A 28 13.74 19.38 -22.16
N LEU A 29 14.79 18.65 -22.55
CA LEU A 29 16.16 19.01 -22.23
C LEU A 29 16.58 20.21 -23.07
N ASP A 30 17.34 21.14 -22.48
CA ASP A 30 17.96 22.23 -23.24
C ASP A 30 19.23 21.77 -23.98
N ALA A 31 19.87 20.70 -23.48
CA ALA A 31 20.96 19.99 -24.15
C ALA A 31 20.89 18.47 -23.87
N PRO A 32 21.27 17.59 -24.82
CA PRO A 32 21.12 16.14 -24.68
C PRO A 32 21.80 15.54 -23.44
N ASP A 33 22.95 16.07 -23.02
CA ASP A 33 23.73 15.53 -21.91
C ASP A 33 23.22 15.94 -20.51
N ASN A 34 22.11 16.67 -20.44
CA ASN A 34 21.55 17.20 -19.19
C ASN A 34 20.63 16.23 -18.44
N SER A 35 20.47 14.99 -18.93
CA SER A 35 19.66 13.98 -18.24
C SER A 35 20.22 13.67 -16.84
N PRO A 36 19.39 13.67 -15.78
CA PRO A 36 19.85 13.46 -14.42
C PRO A 36 20.18 11.97 -14.18
N PRO A 37 21.12 11.65 -13.28
CA PRO A 37 21.36 10.27 -12.88
C PRO A 37 20.10 9.64 -12.26
N ALA A 38 19.82 8.38 -12.58
CA ALA A 38 18.60 7.70 -12.13
C ALA A 38 18.77 6.17 -12.07
N SER A 39 17.96 5.54 -11.21
CA SER A 39 17.89 4.08 -11.05
C SER A 39 16.48 3.62 -11.36
N ILE A 40 16.32 2.48 -12.04
CA ILE A 40 15.00 2.01 -12.49
C ILE A 40 14.00 1.79 -11.33
N GLU A 41 14.51 1.48 -10.14
CA GLU A 41 13.75 1.24 -8.92
C GLU A 41 12.95 2.47 -8.48
N THR A 42 13.37 3.68 -8.87
CA THR A 42 12.62 4.91 -8.57
C THR A 42 11.29 4.99 -9.34
N LEU A 43 11.11 4.15 -10.36
CA LEU A 43 9.90 4.05 -11.17
C LEU A 43 9.05 2.81 -10.83
N ALA A 44 9.37 2.08 -9.76
CA ALA A 44 8.62 0.88 -9.35
C ALA A 44 7.11 1.15 -9.15
N TRP A 45 6.72 2.39 -8.86
CA TRP A 45 5.32 2.82 -8.72
C TRP A 45 4.50 2.71 -10.02
N LEU A 46 5.14 2.69 -11.20
CA LEU A 46 4.47 2.47 -12.49
C LEU A 46 4.03 1.02 -12.68
N SER A 47 4.66 0.06 -11.99
CA SER A 47 4.36 -1.37 -12.13
C SER A 47 2.87 -1.66 -11.89
N GLY A 48 2.24 -2.44 -12.77
CA GLY A 48 0.84 -2.85 -12.66
C GLY A 48 0.06 -2.75 -13.97
N ARG A 49 -1.23 -3.09 -13.87
CA ARG A 49 -2.20 -2.98 -14.96
C ARG A 49 -2.98 -1.68 -14.85
N TRP A 50 -3.08 -0.99 -15.97
CA TRP A 50 -3.67 0.34 -16.10
C TRP A 50 -4.73 0.32 -17.19
N MET A 51 -5.92 0.80 -16.86
CA MET A 51 -7.04 0.92 -17.80
C MET A 51 -7.47 2.38 -17.87
N GLY A 52 -7.68 2.91 -19.06
CA GLY A 52 -7.92 4.33 -19.23
C GLY A 52 -8.67 4.70 -20.49
N GLU A 53 -8.74 6.00 -20.73
CA GLU A 53 -9.28 6.59 -21.96
C GLU A 53 -8.30 7.61 -22.51
N GLY A 54 -8.23 7.69 -23.84
CA GLY A 54 -7.43 8.66 -24.55
C GLY A 54 -7.44 8.41 -26.05
N PHE A 55 -7.07 9.43 -26.82
CA PHE A 55 -7.13 9.40 -28.29
C PHE A 55 -8.52 9.02 -28.87
N GLY A 56 -9.60 9.17 -28.09
CA GLY A 56 -10.96 8.83 -28.53
C GLY A 56 -11.40 7.39 -28.21
N GLY A 57 -10.57 6.56 -27.58
CA GLY A 57 -10.95 5.20 -27.22
C GLY A 57 -10.38 4.71 -25.89
N ALA A 58 -10.58 3.42 -25.63
CA ALA A 58 -10.13 2.75 -24.43
C ALA A 58 -8.65 2.38 -24.53
N LEU A 59 -7.91 2.61 -23.45
CA LEU A 59 -6.49 2.33 -23.34
C LEU A 59 -6.25 1.24 -22.30
N GLU A 60 -5.29 0.38 -22.57
CA GLU A 60 -4.76 -0.58 -21.61
C GLU A 60 -3.24 -0.52 -21.65
N GLU A 61 -2.61 -0.43 -20.49
CA GLU A 61 -1.15 -0.46 -20.35
C GLU A 61 -0.76 -1.39 -19.19
N ASN A 62 0.21 -2.27 -19.40
CA ASN A 62 0.66 -3.25 -18.41
C ASN A 62 2.17 -3.12 -18.22
N TRP A 63 2.60 -2.63 -17.06
CA TRP A 63 4.01 -2.47 -16.68
C TRP A 63 4.46 -3.62 -15.77
N ASN A 64 5.58 -4.25 -16.13
CA ASN A 64 6.27 -5.17 -15.23
C ASN A 64 7.04 -4.41 -14.14
N PRO A 65 7.28 -5.03 -12.98
CA PRO A 65 8.22 -4.49 -11.98
C PRO A 65 9.63 -4.32 -12.56
N PRO A 66 10.45 -3.42 -11.99
CA PRO A 66 11.87 -3.35 -12.32
C PRO A 66 12.56 -4.71 -12.17
N LEU A 67 13.22 -5.17 -13.22
CA LEU A 67 14.00 -6.41 -13.21
C LEU A 67 15.18 -6.30 -14.17
N GLY A 68 16.38 -6.64 -13.70
CA GLY A 68 17.59 -6.59 -14.54
C GLY A 68 17.96 -5.18 -15.02
N GLY A 69 17.57 -4.14 -14.28
CA GLY A 69 17.85 -2.74 -14.62
C GLY A 69 16.82 -2.07 -15.54
N ALA A 70 15.78 -2.79 -16.00
CA ALA A 70 14.77 -2.24 -16.89
C ALA A 70 13.35 -2.53 -16.42
N MET A 71 12.39 -1.76 -16.96
CA MET A 71 10.96 -2.05 -16.91
C MET A 71 10.43 -2.17 -18.34
N VAL A 72 9.49 -3.08 -18.56
CA VAL A 72 8.86 -3.30 -19.87
C VAL A 72 7.36 -3.16 -19.70
N ALA A 73 6.72 -2.52 -20.68
CA ALA A 73 5.28 -2.44 -20.80
C ALA A 73 4.77 -2.89 -22.16
N THR A 74 3.51 -3.29 -22.15
CA THR A 74 2.68 -3.42 -23.35
C THR A 74 1.51 -2.46 -23.25
N PHE A 75 1.17 -1.83 -24.37
CA PHE A 75 0.03 -0.95 -24.49
C PHE A 75 -0.90 -1.43 -25.60
N ARG A 76 -2.20 -1.16 -25.45
CA ARG A 76 -3.22 -1.38 -26.48
C ARG A 76 -4.26 -0.27 -26.43
N MET A 77 -4.57 0.29 -27.60
CA MET A 77 -5.72 1.18 -27.79
C MET A 77 -6.84 0.46 -28.55
N VAL A 78 -8.06 0.58 -28.05
CA VAL A 78 -9.28 -0.03 -28.59
C VAL A 78 -10.31 1.05 -28.87
N GLU A 79 -10.83 1.05 -30.09
CA GLU A 79 -11.93 1.92 -30.53
C GLU A 79 -12.95 1.04 -31.26
N ASP A 80 -14.25 1.25 -30.98
CA ASP A 80 -15.36 0.44 -31.51
C ASP A 80 -15.19 -1.08 -31.31
N GLY A 81 -14.60 -1.47 -30.17
CA GLY A 81 -14.36 -2.87 -29.81
C GLY A 81 -13.25 -3.56 -30.62
N GLN A 82 -12.50 -2.83 -31.43
CA GLN A 82 -11.39 -3.34 -32.23
C GLN A 82 -10.06 -2.70 -31.81
N PRO A 83 -8.95 -3.48 -31.75
CA PRO A 83 -7.64 -2.91 -31.49
C PRO A 83 -7.20 -2.03 -32.66
N GLN A 84 -6.82 -0.78 -32.37
CA GLN A 84 -6.33 0.15 -33.38
C GLN A 84 -4.81 0.07 -33.54
N PHE A 85 -4.08 0.03 -32.41
CA PHE A 85 -2.64 -0.20 -32.38
C PHE A 85 -2.19 -0.71 -31.01
N TYR A 86 -0.95 -1.18 -30.97
CA TYR A 86 -0.24 -1.63 -29.79
C TYR A 86 1.08 -0.89 -29.64
N GLU A 87 1.62 -0.90 -28.44
CA GLU A 87 3.00 -0.50 -28.19
C GLU A 87 3.72 -1.53 -27.34
N ILE A 88 5.03 -1.63 -27.55
CA ILE A 88 5.97 -2.20 -26.59
C ILE A 88 6.83 -1.06 -26.09
N CYS A 89 6.80 -0.84 -24.78
CA CYS A 89 7.51 0.25 -24.13
C CYS A 89 8.59 -0.32 -23.21
N VAL A 90 9.73 0.35 -23.14
CA VAL A 90 10.86 -0.04 -22.27
C VAL A 90 11.40 1.20 -21.59
N ILE A 91 11.64 1.12 -20.29
CA ILE A 91 12.47 2.08 -19.57
C ILE A 91 13.73 1.34 -19.14
N GLU A 92 14.87 1.78 -19.63
CA GLU A 92 16.16 1.11 -19.42
C GLU A 92 17.28 2.13 -19.20
N PRO A 93 18.45 1.70 -18.69
CA PRO A 93 19.56 2.60 -18.45
C PRO A 93 20.23 3.03 -19.75
N GLU A 94 20.59 4.31 -19.82
CA GLU A 94 21.50 4.86 -20.82
C GLU A 94 22.62 5.61 -20.09
N GLY A 95 23.79 4.99 -19.99
CA GLY A 95 24.86 5.48 -19.13
C GLY A 95 24.46 5.42 -17.64
N ASN A 96 24.42 6.58 -16.98
CA ASN A 96 24.02 6.71 -15.56
C ASN A 96 22.59 7.25 -15.38
N THR A 97 21.83 7.41 -16.47
CA THR A 97 20.44 7.89 -16.46
C THR A 97 19.49 6.82 -17.01
N LEU A 98 18.21 7.17 -17.21
CA LEU A 98 17.19 6.33 -17.81
C LEU A 98 16.71 6.92 -19.14
N VAL A 99 16.24 6.05 -20.01
CA VAL A 99 15.60 6.41 -21.26
C VAL A 99 14.31 5.61 -21.45
N TYR A 100 13.24 6.28 -21.88
CA TYR A 100 12.00 5.61 -22.27
C TYR A 100 12.01 5.38 -23.78
N LYS A 101 11.76 4.16 -24.22
CA LYS A 101 11.70 3.76 -25.63
C LYS A 101 10.36 3.12 -25.92
N VAL A 102 9.80 3.40 -27.09
CA VAL A 102 8.54 2.81 -27.54
C VAL A 102 8.63 2.41 -29.00
N LYS A 103 7.99 1.28 -29.32
CA LYS A 103 7.77 0.82 -30.68
C LYS A 103 6.30 0.55 -30.89
N HIS A 104 5.75 1.08 -31.98
CA HIS A 104 4.33 1.01 -32.27
C HIS A 104 4.04 -0.08 -33.30
N PHE A 105 2.87 -0.71 -33.18
CA PHE A 105 2.46 -1.80 -34.06
C PHE A 105 0.98 -1.67 -34.43
N ASN A 106 0.67 -1.85 -35.70
CA ASN A 106 -0.70 -2.15 -36.12
C ASN A 106 -1.10 -3.59 -35.73
N PRO A 107 -2.41 -3.92 -35.73
CA PRO A 107 -2.90 -5.29 -35.64
C PRO A 107 -2.11 -6.27 -36.54
N GLY A 108 -1.71 -7.40 -35.95
CA GLY A 108 -0.83 -8.38 -36.60
C GLY A 108 0.67 -8.08 -36.49
N LEU A 109 1.08 -7.23 -35.52
CA LEU A 109 2.48 -6.92 -35.21
C LEU A 109 3.26 -6.27 -36.36
N LYS A 110 2.58 -5.45 -37.17
CA LYS A 110 3.23 -4.66 -38.22
C LYS A 110 3.77 -3.36 -37.62
N GLY A 111 5.09 -3.30 -37.43
CA GLY A 111 5.78 -2.15 -36.82
C GLY A 111 5.67 -0.86 -37.64
N TRP A 112 5.61 0.29 -36.96
CA TRP A 112 5.66 1.61 -37.59
C TRP A 112 7.10 2.08 -37.80
N GLU A 113 7.96 1.87 -36.80
CA GLU A 113 9.38 2.16 -36.88
C GLU A 113 10.12 1.08 -37.68
N GLU A 114 11.25 1.49 -38.28
CA GLU A 114 12.19 0.57 -38.92
C GLU A 114 12.64 -0.57 -37.99
N LYS A 115 13.18 -1.65 -38.56
CA LYS A 115 13.52 -2.87 -37.81
C LYS A 115 14.26 -2.61 -36.50
N ASP A 116 15.31 -1.80 -36.56
CA ASP A 116 16.18 -1.47 -35.42
C ASP A 116 15.81 -0.12 -34.77
N GLY A 117 14.71 0.50 -35.20
CA GLY A 117 14.22 1.78 -34.70
C GLY A 117 13.22 1.65 -33.55
N ALA A 118 13.21 2.68 -32.70
CA ALA A 118 12.22 2.97 -31.66
C ALA A 118 12.15 4.49 -31.44
N VAL A 119 10.99 5.00 -31.01
CA VAL A 119 10.90 6.39 -30.53
C VAL A 119 11.51 6.45 -29.13
N THR A 120 12.34 7.46 -28.88
CA THR A 120 13.15 7.56 -27.66
C THR A 120 12.89 8.88 -26.94
N PHE A 121 12.67 8.80 -25.64
CA PHE A 121 12.39 9.93 -24.75
C PHE A 121 13.42 9.92 -23.61
N PRO A 122 14.49 10.73 -23.68
CA PRO A 122 15.45 10.86 -22.60
C PRO A 122 14.81 11.36 -21.30
N LEU A 123 15.32 10.92 -20.15
CA LEU A 123 14.86 11.41 -18.86
C LEU A 123 15.23 12.89 -18.67
N VAL A 124 14.25 13.70 -18.27
CA VAL A 124 14.41 15.14 -17.99
C VAL A 124 14.45 15.38 -16.48
N ARG A 125 13.50 14.79 -15.75
CA ARG A 125 13.35 14.99 -14.30
C ARG A 125 12.63 13.82 -13.65
N LEU A 126 12.97 13.53 -12.40
CA LEU A 126 12.23 12.62 -11.52
C LEU A 126 11.74 13.34 -10.28
N GLU A 127 10.55 12.96 -9.84
CA GLU A 127 9.95 13.32 -8.56
C GLU A 127 9.37 12.06 -7.92
N ARG A 128 8.97 12.14 -6.65
CA ARG A 128 8.50 10.97 -5.88
C ARG A 128 7.41 10.17 -6.61
N ASN A 129 6.46 10.85 -7.25
CA ASN A 129 5.31 10.26 -7.94
C ASN A 129 5.19 10.76 -9.39
N ALA A 130 6.28 11.28 -9.98
CA ALA A 130 6.24 11.75 -11.35
C ALA A 130 7.57 11.51 -12.08
N ALA A 131 7.47 11.13 -13.34
CA ALA A 131 8.60 10.97 -14.24
C ALA A 131 8.40 11.84 -15.48
N TYR A 132 9.37 12.70 -15.74
CA TYR A 132 9.38 13.59 -16.90
C TYR A 132 10.45 13.05 -17.85
N PHE A 133 10.00 12.45 -18.94
CA PHE A 133 10.80 12.19 -20.12
C PHE A 133 10.57 13.33 -21.14
N GLN A 134 11.46 13.47 -22.11
CA GLN A 134 11.38 14.58 -23.07
C GLN A 134 10.07 14.55 -23.88
N GLY A 135 9.13 15.44 -23.58
CA GLY A 135 7.81 15.49 -24.21
C GLY A 135 6.82 14.44 -23.71
N LEU A 136 7.15 13.69 -22.65
CA LEU A 136 6.26 12.71 -22.01
C LEU A 136 6.36 12.85 -20.49
N THR A 137 5.24 13.07 -19.82
CA THR A 137 5.21 13.15 -18.36
C THR A 137 4.21 12.18 -17.80
N MET A 138 4.64 11.37 -16.84
CA MET A 138 3.82 10.39 -16.14
C MET A 138 3.67 10.83 -14.70
N VAL A 139 2.44 10.97 -14.20
CA VAL A 139 2.15 11.43 -12.84
C VAL A 139 1.20 10.45 -12.16
N LEU A 140 1.57 9.99 -10.97
CA LEU A 140 0.74 9.15 -10.11
C LEU A 140 0.06 10.00 -9.03
N ASP A 141 -1.26 9.91 -8.97
CA ASP A 141 -2.09 10.44 -7.89
C ASP A 141 -3.06 9.35 -7.39
N GLY A 142 -2.79 8.81 -6.21
CA GLY A 142 -3.49 7.64 -5.67
C GLY A 142 -3.41 6.44 -6.61
N ASN A 143 -4.57 6.00 -7.10
CA ASN A 143 -4.69 4.91 -8.08
C ASN A 143 -4.82 5.39 -9.54
N THR A 144 -4.55 6.67 -9.81
CA THR A 144 -4.64 7.26 -11.16
C THR A 144 -3.24 7.58 -11.67
N CYS A 145 -2.87 7.07 -12.84
CA CYS A 145 -1.67 7.49 -13.55
C CYS A 145 -2.11 8.34 -14.75
N THR A 146 -1.58 9.55 -14.88
CA THR A 146 -1.86 10.43 -16.03
C THR A 146 -0.61 10.59 -16.86
N HIS A 147 -0.70 10.30 -18.15
CA HIS A 147 0.36 10.56 -19.12
C HIS A 147 0.01 11.80 -19.93
N TYR A 148 0.92 12.77 -19.92
CA TYR A 148 0.87 13.95 -20.76
C TYR A 148 1.89 13.79 -21.88
N LEU A 149 1.43 13.80 -23.13
CA LEU A 149 2.26 13.58 -24.30
C LEU A 149 2.23 14.80 -25.22
N ALA A 150 3.39 15.40 -25.46
CA ALA A 150 3.55 16.51 -26.39
C ALA A 150 3.62 16.02 -27.84
N MET A 151 2.55 16.20 -28.59
CA MET A 151 2.46 15.82 -29.99
C MET A 151 2.83 17.00 -30.89
N LYS A 152 3.93 16.86 -31.62
CA LYS A 152 4.36 17.88 -32.60
C LYS A 152 3.38 17.94 -33.77
N GLN A 153 2.92 19.14 -34.08
CA GLN A 153 2.01 19.45 -35.18
C GLN A 153 2.80 19.78 -36.45
N LYS A 154 2.11 19.80 -37.60
CA LYS A 154 2.73 20.10 -38.91
C LYS A 154 3.33 21.52 -38.98
N ASP A 155 2.79 22.45 -38.22
CA ASP A 155 3.28 23.84 -38.13
C ASP A 155 4.46 24.00 -37.16
N GLY A 156 4.90 22.91 -36.51
CA GLY A 156 5.99 22.90 -35.55
C GLY A 156 5.57 23.21 -34.10
N SER A 157 4.31 23.57 -33.85
CA SER A 157 3.76 23.69 -32.50
C SER A 157 3.57 22.32 -31.83
N TYR A 158 3.31 22.31 -30.53
CA TYR A 158 3.00 21.09 -29.77
C TYR A 158 1.58 21.16 -29.22
N LYS A 159 0.84 20.06 -29.36
CA LYS A 159 -0.43 19.84 -28.69
C LYS A 159 -0.26 18.74 -27.65
N GLU A 160 -0.73 18.97 -26.44
CA GLU A 160 -0.70 17.97 -25.39
C GLU A 160 -1.89 17.00 -25.54
N ALA A 161 -1.59 15.70 -25.57
CA ALA A 161 -2.57 14.65 -25.32
C ALA A 161 -2.51 14.26 -23.85
N VAL A 162 -3.67 14.05 -23.25
CA VAL A 162 -3.83 13.57 -21.88
C VAL A 162 -4.41 12.18 -21.95
N LEU A 163 -3.69 11.21 -21.39
CA LEU A 163 -4.11 9.82 -21.26
C LEU A 163 -4.25 9.54 -19.77
N SER A 164 -5.47 9.30 -19.32
CA SER A 164 -5.74 9.07 -17.90
C SER A 164 -6.05 7.60 -17.67
N TYR A 165 -5.31 6.99 -16.76
CA TYR A 165 -5.43 5.58 -16.42
C TYR A 165 -5.76 5.40 -14.96
N ARG A 166 -6.55 4.37 -14.66
CA ARG A 166 -6.77 3.87 -13.31
C ARG A 166 -6.14 2.50 -13.15
N ARG A 167 -5.48 2.28 -12.01
CA ARG A 167 -4.93 0.98 -11.63
C ARG A 167 -6.06 -0.03 -11.53
N SER A 168 -5.93 -1.15 -12.24
CA SER A 168 -6.88 -2.25 -12.20
C SER A 168 -6.30 -3.41 -11.40
N SER A 169 -6.97 -3.81 -10.33
CA SER A 169 -6.59 -4.95 -9.47
C SER A 169 -7.04 -6.31 -10.00
N ALA A 170 -7.81 -6.36 -11.10
CA ALA A 170 -8.43 -7.59 -11.57
C ALA A 170 -8.32 -7.79 -13.08
N THR A 171 -8.37 -9.06 -13.49
CA THR A 171 -8.56 -9.61 -14.84
C THR A 171 -9.90 -9.25 -15.49
N ALA A 172 -10.52 -8.11 -15.13
CA ALA A 172 -11.78 -7.66 -15.68
C ALA A 172 -11.60 -7.12 -17.11
N THR A 173 -12.47 -7.57 -18.02
CA THR A 173 -12.64 -7.07 -19.39
C THR A 173 -13.71 -5.97 -19.44
N PRO A 174 -13.70 -5.07 -20.44
CA PRO A 174 -14.70 -3.99 -20.57
C PRO A 174 -16.17 -4.47 -20.52
N GLN A 175 -16.47 -5.69 -21.00
CA GLN A 175 -17.82 -6.27 -20.94
C GLN A 175 -18.32 -6.59 -19.53
N SER A 176 -17.44 -6.78 -18.53
CA SER A 176 -17.91 -6.95 -17.14
C SER A 176 -18.34 -5.63 -16.50
N HIS A 177 -17.92 -4.48 -17.05
CA HIS A 177 -18.32 -3.17 -16.55
C HIS A 177 -19.77 -2.83 -16.92
N GLU A 178 -20.30 -3.26 -18.08
CA GLU A 178 -21.70 -3.00 -18.47
C GLU A 178 -22.73 -3.78 -17.63
N VAL A 179 -22.40 -5.02 -17.23
CA VAL A 179 -23.26 -5.82 -16.34
C VAL A 179 -23.20 -5.33 -14.90
N LEU A 180 -22.02 -4.90 -14.44
CA LEU A 180 -21.86 -4.32 -13.09
C LEU A 180 -22.40 -2.88 -12.99
N ALA A 181 -22.42 -2.10 -14.08
CA ALA A 181 -22.99 -0.75 -14.09
C ALA A 181 -24.50 -0.72 -13.89
N GLN A 182 -25.20 -1.85 -14.13
CA GLN A 182 -26.61 -1.99 -13.77
C GLN A 182 -26.82 -2.18 -12.25
N TRP A 183 -25.77 -2.54 -11.51
CA TRP A 183 -25.77 -2.60 -10.05
C TRP A 183 -25.14 -1.31 -9.54
N GLN A 184 -25.97 -0.32 -9.19
CA GLN A 184 -25.50 0.98 -8.67
C GLN A 184 -24.66 0.80 -7.39
N PHE A 185 -23.35 0.68 -7.52
CA PHE A 185 -22.40 0.92 -6.44
C PHE A 185 -21.72 2.27 -6.69
N GLN A 186 -22.51 3.35 -6.65
CA GLN A 186 -22.02 4.72 -6.67
C GLN A 186 -21.80 5.21 -5.23
N GLU A 187 -20.79 4.70 -4.56
CA GLU A 187 -20.22 5.36 -3.39
C GLU A 187 -18.74 5.62 -3.65
N LYS A 188 -18.26 6.84 -3.38
CA LYS A 188 -16.82 7.06 -3.35
C LYS A 188 -16.28 6.22 -2.20
N PRO A 189 -15.22 5.42 -2.43
CA PRO A 189 -14.73 4.51 -1.40
C PRO A 189 -14.26 5.30 -0.18
N THR A 190 -14.49 4.74 1.01
CA THR A 190 -13.90 5.24 2.25
C THR A 190 -12.40 4.95 2.20
N LEU A 191 -11.56 5.95 2.43
CA LEU A 191 -10.12 5.73 2.46
C LEU A 191 -9.74 5.04 3.77
N LEU A 192 -8.97 3.95 3.68
CA LEU A 192 -8.68 3.07 4.80
C LEU A 192 -7.17 2.92 5.00
N MET A 193 -6.67 3.41 6.13
CA MET A 193 -5.29 3.19 6.57
C MET A 193 -5.28 2.16 7.69
N LEU A 194 -4.57 1.06 7.49
CA LEU A 194 -4.48 -0.05 8.41
C LEU A 194 -3.10 -0.07 9.08
N LEU A 195 -3.07 -0.04 10.41
CA LEU A 195 -1.87 -0.21 11.21
C LEU A 195 -1.94 -1.52 12.01
N GLY A 196 -1.07 -2.46 11.65
CA GLY A 196 -0.78 -3.64 12.44
C GLY A 196 0.15 -3.32 13.59
N SER A 197 -0.25 -3.68 14.82
CA SER A 197 0.52 -3.50 16.04
C SER A 197 0.83 -4.85 16.69
N TYR A 198 1.77 -4.82 17.63
CA TYR A 198 1.94 -5.83 18.66
C TYR A 198 1.10 -5.43 19.89
N HIS A 199 0.81 -6.39 20.78
CA HIS A 199 0.12 -6.11 22.03
C HIS A 199 1.03 -5.35 22.99
N MET A 200 0.88 -4.03 23.05
CA MET A 200 1.77 -3.14 23.83
C MET A 200 1.60 -3.32 25.34
N SER A 201 0.43 -3.80 25.77
CA SER A 201 0.16 -4.08 27.19
C SER A 201 0.96 -5.25 27.74
N ASN A 202 1.51 -6.11 26.87
CA ASN A 202 2.29 -7.30 27.17
C ASN A 202 1.93 -7.96 28.52
N PRO A 203 0.69 -8.48 28.67
CA PRO A 203 0.22 -8.99 29.96
C PRO A 203 0.91 -10.29 30.39
N GLY A 204 1.81 -10.85 29.59
CA GLY A 204 2.46 -12.15 29.86
C GLY A 204 1.55 -13.36 29.63
N ALA A 205 0.36 -13.15 29.07
CA ALA A 205 -0.68 -14.17 28.94
C ALA A 205 -0.68 -14.90 27.59
N ASP A 206 0.13 -14.44 26.62
CA ASP A 206 0.24 -15.05 25.31
C ASP A 206 1.24 -16.21 25.31
N ARG A 207 1.08 -17.16 24.38
CA ARG A 207 2.00 -18.29 24.20
C ARG A 207 3.43 -17.83 23.91
N PHE A 208 3.59 -16.63 23.35
CA PHE A 208 4.87 -15.98 23.07
C PHE A 208 4.81 -14.54 23.57
N ASN A 209 5.68 -14.16 24.50
CA ASN A 209 5.73 -12.81 25.06
C ASN A 209 7.03 -12.11 24.64
N LEU A 210 6.93 -10.85 24.23
CA LEU A 210 8.08 -10.02 23.89
C LEU A 210 8.74 -9.48 25.17
N GLU A 211 10.04 -9.66 25.35
CA GLU A 211 10.75 -8.92 26.41
C GLU A 211 11.07 -7.50 25.93
N SER A 212 10.35 -6.51 26.46
CA SER A 212 10.52 -5.10 26.12
C SER A 212 10.61 -4.21 27.36
N ASP A 213 11.20 -3.02 27.20
CA ASP A 213 11.03 -1.94 28.16
C ASP A 213 9.56 -1.48 28.23
N ASP A 214 9.17 -0.88 29.36
CA ASP A 214 7.79 -0.44 29.58
C ASP A 214 7.41 0.58 28.49
N VAL A 215 6.29 0.36 27.82
CA VAL A 215 5.77 1.29 26.81
C VAL A 215 5.54 2.69 27.40
N LEU A 216 5.29 2.80 28.71
CA LEU A 216 5.15 4.08 29.41
C LEU A 216 6.49 4.75 29.75
N ALA A 217 7.64 4.13 29.47
CA ALA A 217 8.93 4.74 29.69
C ALA A 217 9.09 6.03 28.84
N PRO A 218 9.74 7.10 29.35
CA PRO A 218 9.83 8.38 28.66
C PRO A 218 10.36 8.29 27.21
N LYS A 219 11.33 7.41 26.97
CA LYS A 219 11.85 7.13 25.62
C LYS A 219 10.74 6.63 24.69
N ARG A 220 9.99 5.60 25.11
CA ARG A 220 8.93 4.97 24.32
C ARG A 220 7.74 5.90 24.12
N GLN A 221 7.40 6.71 25.12
CA GLN A 221 6.36 7.73 24.98
C GLN A 221 6.72 8.77 23.90
N ALA A 222 7.98 9.22 23.85
CA ALA A 222 8.44 10.15 22.80
C ALA A 222 8.42 9.50 21.40
N GLU A 223 8.79 8.23 21.29
CA GLU A 223 8.73 7.48 20.02
C GLU A 223 7.28 7.31 19.53
N ILE A 224 6.34 6.98 20.43
CA ILE A 224 4.91 6.87 20.12
C ILE A 224 4.34 8.23 19.68
N GLU A 225 4.70 9.32 20.37
CA GLU A 225 4.27 10.66 19.98
C GLU A 225 4.76 11.03 18.57
N ALA A 226 5.99 10.66 18.20
CA ALA A 226 6.51 10.87 16.85
C ALA A 226 5.73 10.08 15.79
N VAL A 227 5.33 8.84 16.09
CA VAL A 227 4.45 8.04 15.22
C VAL A 227 3.07 8.70 15.07
N VAL A 228 2.46 9.10 16.19
CA VAL A 228 1.15 9.77 16.20
C VAL A 228 1.18 11.09 15.41
N GLU A 229 2.26 11.86 15.48
CA GLU A 229 2.43 13.09 14.69
C GLU A 229 2.40 12.80 13.19
N LYS A 230 3.16 11.79 12.74
CA LYS A 230 3.19 11.39 11.33
C LYS A 230 1.83 10.88 10.87
N LEU A 231 1.19 10.00 11.63
CA LEU A 231 -0.16 9.50 11.33
C LEU A 231 -1.20 10.64 11.24
N ALA A 232 -1.08 11.65 12.10
CA ALA A 232 -1.97 12.82 12.08
C ALA A 232 -1.84 13.65 10.80
N ALA A 233 -0.71 13.59 10.09
CA ALA A 233 -0.53 14.29 8.81
C ALA A 233 -1.50 13.82 7.72
N TRP A 234 -1.95 12.56 7.79
CA TRP A 234 -3.01 12.02 6.91
C TRP A 234 -4.42 12.53 7.27
N LYS A 235 -4.58 13.14 8.44
CA LYS A 235 -5.82 13.72 8.95
C LYS A 235 -6.99 12.72 8.93
N PRO A 236 -6.89 11.50 9.49
CA PRO A 236 -8.03 10.60 9.56
C PRO A 236 -9.25 11.30 10.18
N THR A 237 -10.44 11.06 9.64
CA THR A 237 -11.71 11.59 10.17
C THR A 237 -12.33 10.67 11.21
N LYS A 238 -11.93 9.39 11.22
CA LYS A 238 -12.34 8.39 12.20
C LYS A 238 -11.14 7.53 12.60
N VAL A 239 -11.12 7.12 13.87
CA VAL A 239 -10.10 6.22 14.42
C VAL A 239 -10.83 5.00 15.02
N ALA A 240 -10.62 3.83 14.40
CA ALA A 240 -11.15 2.57 14.87
C ALA A 240 -10.09 1.73 15.57
N VAL A 241 -10.50 1.00 16.60
CA VAL A 241 -9.60 0.30 17.53
C VAL A 241 -10.07 -1.13 17.82
N GLU A 242 -9.13 -1.98 18.21
CA GLU A 242 -9.36 -3.39 18.61
C GLU A 242 -10.03 -3.50 19.98
N ALA A 243 -11.24 -2.99 20.07
CA ALA A 243 -12.13 -3.20 21.21
C ALA A 243 -13.49 -3.69 20.71
N PRO A 244 -14.25 -4.47 21.50
CA PRO A 244 -15.52 -5.04 21.07
C PRO A 244 -16.47 -3.97 20.54
N TYR A 245 -17.14 -4.24 19.43
CA TYR A 245 -18.06 -3.29 18.80
C TYR A 245 -19.11 -2.78 19.79
N GLY A 246 -19.25 -1.46 19.86
CA GLY A 246 -20.16 -0.79 20.79
C GLY A 246 -19.71 -0.82 22.26
N ASP A 247 -18.46 -1.17 22.57
CA ASP A 247 -17.95 -1.20 23.94
C ASP A 247 -17.95 0.20 24.58
N SER A 248 -18.96 0.45 25.40
CA SER A 248 -19.15 1.70 26.14
C SER A 248 -18.03 1.94 27.15
N ALA A 249 -17.34 0.91 27.64
CA ALA A 249 -16.21 1.07 28.55
C ALA A 249 -15.01 1.69 27.84
N THR A 250 -14.67 1.24 26.63
CA THR A 250 -13.60 1.84 25.82
C THR A 250 -13.93 3.28 25.46
N ILE A 251 -15.17 3.57 25.06
CA ILE A 251 -15.61 4.95 24.79
C ILE A 251 -15.49 5.81 26.06
N ALA A 252 -15.92 5.32 27.23
CA ALA A 252 -15.80 6.04 28.49
C ALA A 252 -14.34 6.30 28.90
N ARG A 253 -13.43 5.34 28.69
CA ARG A 253 -11.99 5.55 28.92
C ARG A 253 -11.43 6.65 28.03
N TYR A 254 -11.86 6.71 26.77
CA TYR A 254 -11.47 7.79 25.86
C TYR A 254 -12.01 9.15 26.32
N GLN A 255 -13.27 9.23 26.76
CA GLN A 255 -13.84 10.47 27.31
C GLN A 255 -13.10 10.95 28.57
N ALA A 256 -12.75 10.04 29.48
CA ALA A 256 -11.97 10.37 30.67
C ALA A 256 -10.56 10.88 30.31
N TYR A 257 -9.93 10.30 29.28
CA TYR A 257 -8.66 10.78 28.74
C TYR A 257 -8.78 12.18 28.12
N LEU A 258 -9.84 12.45 27.35
CA LEU A 258 -10.12 13.79 26.81
C LEU A 258 -10.33 14.83 27.92
N ALA A 259 -11.02 14.45 28.99
CA ALA A 259 -11.26 15.30 30.16
C ALA A 259 -10.03 15.49 31.06
N GLY A 260 -8.93 14.77 30.81
CA GLY A 260 -7.74 14.79 31.67
C GLY A 260 -7.95 14.16 33.05
N THR A 261 -9.02 13.37 33.23
CA THR A 261 -9.32 12.67 34.49
C THR A 261 -8.70 11.27 34.55
N ARG A 262 -8.05 10.83 33.47
CA ARG A 262 -7.40 9.54 33.35
C ARG A 262 -6.17 9.62 32.45
N GLU A 263 -5.08 9.01 32.91
CA GLU A 263 -3.87 8.75 32.12
C GLU A 263 -4.04 7.54 31.18
N LEU A 264 -3.25 7.49 30.10
CA LEU A 264 -3.29 6.38 29.15
C LEU A 264 -2.75 5.08 29.78
N GLY A 265 -3.43 3.98 29.48
CA GLY A 265 -2.97 2.63 29.73
C GLY A 265 -1.95 2.17 28.68
N ARG A 266 -1.43 0.95 28.83
CA ARG A 266 -0.34 0.43 28.00
C ARG A 266 -0.74 -0.06 26.62
N SER A 267 -2.04 -0.15 26.34
CA SER A 267 -2.53 -0.81 25.13
C SER A 267 -2.36 0.06 23.89
N GLU A 268 -2.22 -0.56 22.73
CA GLU A 268 -2.05 0.08 21.43
C GLU A 268 -3.25 0.95 21.03
N GLU A 269 -4.47 0.57 21.44
CA GLU A 269 -5.68 1.36 21.23
C GLU A 269 -5.57 2.70 21.97
N GLU A 270 -4.93 2.72 23.13
CA GLU A 270 -4.74 3.92 23.94
C GLU A 270 -3.48 4.71 23.53
N GLN A 271 -2.35 4.03 23.40
CA GLN A 271 -1.07 4.64 23.06
C GLN A 271 -1.05 5.22 21.65
N ILE A 272 -1.73 4.60 20.67
CA ILE A 272 -1.80 5.14 19.30
C ILE A 272 -3.19 5.69 19.02
N GLY A 273 -4.23 4.86 19.19
CA GLY A 273 -5.60 5.23 18.82
C GLY A 273 -6.12 6.46 19.55
N PHE A 274 -6.11 6.47 20.89
CA PHE A 274 -6.63 7.58 21.68
C PHE A 274 -5.79 8.85 21.50
N ARG A 275 -4.46 8.72 21.45
CA ARG A 275 -3.56 9.86 21.20
C ARG A 275 -3.85 10.52 19.85
N LEU A 276 -3.98 9.72 18.80
CA LEU A 276 -4.29 10.21 17.45
C LEU A 276 -5.66 10.89 17.39
N ALA A 277 -6.69 10.24 17.93
CA ALA A 277 -8.04 10.79 17.97
C ALA A 277 -8.10 12.11 18.74
N ARG A 278 -7.45 12.21 19.91
CA ARG A 278 -7.38 13.44 20.70
C ARG A 278 -6.65 14.56 19.95
N LYS A 279 -5.52 14.23 19.31
CA LYS A 279 -4.71 15.20 18.55
C LYS A 279 -5.48 15.84 17.40
N LEU A 280 -6.38 15.08 16.77
CA LEU A 280 -7.24 15.54 15.67
C LEU A 280 -8.56 16.15 16.17
N GLY A 281 -8.76 16.24 17.49
CA GLY A 281 -9.96 16.83 18.08
C GLY A 281 -11.21 15.95 17.97
N HIS A 282 -11.05 14.63 17.77
CA HIS A 282 -12.18 13.71 17.67
C HIS A 282 -12.86 13.57 19.03
N THR A 283 -14.18 13.71 19.07
CA THR A 283 -14.98 13.54 20.29
C THR A 283 -15.31 12.09 20.61
N THR A 284 -14.97 11.14 19.73
CA THR A 284 -15.20 9.70 19.95
C THR A 284 -14.08 8.85 19.37
N ILE A 285 -14.05 7.59 19.80
CA ILE A 285 -13.27 6.49 19.25
C ILE A 285 -14.24 5.39 18.78
N TYR A 286 -13.85 4.53 17.84
CA TYR A 286 -14.73 3.51 17.26
C TYR A 286 -14.22 2.08 17.53
N PRO A 287 -14.69 1.42 18.61
CA PRO A 287 -14.50 -0.02 18.80
C PRO A 287 -15.19 -0.80 17.67
N ILE A 288 -14.48 -1.71 17.00
CA ILE A 288 -15.04 -2.52 15.89
C ILE A 288 -14.73 -4.03 15.99
N ASP A 289 -13.99 -4.48 17.00
CA ASP A 289 -13.64 -5.89 17.15
C ASP A 289 -14.87 -6.75 17.48
N VAL A 290 -14.77 -8.04 17.22
CA VAL A 290 -15.70 -9.05 17.72
C VAL A 290 -14.91 -10.28 18.14
N ARG A 291 -15.23 -10.79 19.33
CA ARG A 291 -14.68 -12.06 19.80
C ARG A 291 -15.43 -13.20 19.17
N LEU A 292 -14.69 -14.15 18.59
CA LEU A 292 -15.19 -15.42 18.12
C LEU A 292 -14.29 -16.50 18.72
N ASP A 293 -14.87 -17.55 19.26
CA ASP A 293 -14.12 -18.74 19.63
C ASP A 293 -13.62 -19.40 18.34
N ILE A 294 -12.30 -19.41 18.17
CA ILE A 294 -11.62 -20.01 17.02
C ILE A 294 -10.96 -21.35 17.38
N SER A 295 -11.14 -21.82 18.62
CA SER A 295 -10.60 -23.11 19.05
C SER A 295 -11.29 -24.23 18.27
N GLN A 296 -10.48 -25.20 17.82
CA GLN A 296 -10.98 -26.36 17.08
C GLN A 296 -10.55 -27.65 17.80
N PRO A 297 -11.43 -28.22 18.64
CA PRO A 297 -11.14 -29.47 19.36
C PRO A 297 -10.79 -30.64 18.43
N GLY A 298 -11.29 -30.61 17.18
CA GLY A 298 -10.96 -31.61 16.16
C GLY A 298 -9.50 -31.58 15.71
N LEU A 299 -8.78 -30.47 15.90
CA LEU A 299 -7.40 -30.31 15.43
C LEU A 299 -6.45 -31.28 16.15
N GLU A 300 -6.59 -31.41 17.47
CA GLU A 300 -5.82 -32.38 18.25
C GLU A 300 -6.11 -33.82 17.82
N GLN A 301 -7.35 -34.11 17.42
CA GLN A 301 -7.75 -35.43 16.95
C GLN A 301 -7.12 -35.76 15.58
N VAL A 302 -7.09 -34.80 14.65
CA VAL A 302 -6.40 -34.94 13.36
C VAL A 302 -4.91 -35.25 13.58
N VAL A 303 -4.27 -34.50 14.47
CA VAL A 303 -2.84 -34.67 14.75
C VAL A 303 -2.55 -36.02 15.41
N ALA A 304 -3.41 -36.45 16.34
CA ALA A 304 -3.28 -37.74 16.99
C ALA A 304 -3.51 -38.93 16.04
N ALA A 305 -4.35 -38.76 15.01
CA ALA A 305 -4.62 -39.79 14.02
C ALA A 305 -3.40 -40.07 13.11
N ASN A 306 -2.63 -39.02 12.76
CA ASN A 306 -1.41 -39.16 11.96
C ASN A 306 -0.27 -38.23 12.43
N PRO A 307 0.40 -38.57 13.54
CA PRO A 307 1.40 -37.69 14.14
C PRO A 307 2.64 -37.48 13.28
N ALA A 308 3.00 -38.46 12.44
CA ALA A 308 4.17 -38.36 11.56
C ALA A 308 3.97 -37.30 10.47
N GLU A 309 2.74 -37.16 9.97
CA GLU A 309 2.36 -36.18 8.95
C GLU A 309 2.15 -34.78 9.55
N HIS A 310 1.37 -34.69 10.64
CA HIS A 310 0.92 -33.40 11.18
C HIS A 310 1.82 -32.82 12.28
N GLY A 311 2.49 -33.68 13.04
CA GLY A 311 3.35 -33.28 14.16
C GLY A 311 4.44 -32.27 13.77
N PRO A 312 5.23 -32.49 12.69
CA PRO A 312 6.24 -31.54 12.25
C PRO A 312 5.69 -30.15 11.89
N ARG A 313 4.49 -30.08 11.28
CA ARG A 313 3.85 -28.79 10.93
C ARG A 313 3.49 -28.01 12.19
N LEU A 314 2.87 -28.65 13.17
CA LEU A 314 2.54 -27.98 14.43
C LEU A 314 3.77 -27.62 15.27
N ALA A 315 4.79 -28.47 15.28
CA ALA A 315 6.06 -28.15 15.94
C ALA A 315 6.74 -26.93 15.30
N SER A 316 6.58 -26.74 13.99
CA SER A 316 7.14 -25.57 13.30
C SER A 316 6.53 -24.24 13.76
N LEU A 317 5.28 -24.22 14.25
CA LEU A 317 4.65 -23.02 14.81
C LEU A 317 5.43 -22.47 16.00
N GLU A 318 5.96 -23.37 16.84
CA GLU A 318 6.72 -22.98 18.02
C GLU A 318 8.04 -22.32 17.63
N GLN A 319 8.76 -22.93 16.69
CA GLN A 319 9.98 -22.36 16.14
C GLN A 319 9.73 -21.02 15.44
N MET A 320 8.68 -20.93 14.62
CA MET A 320 8.29 -19.69 13.93
C MET A 320 7.94 -18.59 14.93
N GLY A 321 7.16 -18.89 15.96
CA GLY A 321 6.79 -17.94 17.01
C GLY A 321 8.02 -17.43 17.78
N GLN A 322 8.94 -18.32 18.16
CA GLN A 322 10.19 -17.94 18.82
C GLN A 322 11.06 -17.04 17.94
N GLN A 323 11.18 -17.36 16.64
CA GLN A 323 11.92 -16.55 15.69
C GLN A 323 11.28 -15.17 15.48
N ALA A 324 9.95 -15.10 15.40
CA ALA A 324 9.22 -13.85 15.27
C ALA A 324 9.43 -12.94 16.49
N ILE A 325 9.31 -13.48 17.72
CA ILE A 325 9.59 -12.71 18.94
C ILE A 325 11.05 -12.26 19.01
N ALA A 326 12.00 -13.13 18.70
CA ALA A 326 13.42 -12.76 18.70
C ALA A 326 13.70 -11.64 17.70
N GLN A 327 13.06 -11.68 16.53
CA GLN A 327 13.20 -10.64 15.50
C GLN A 327 12.55 -9.32 15.93
N MET A 328 11.35 -9.36 16.52
CA MET A 328 10.70 -8.19 17.12
C MET A 328 11.56 -7.56 18.23
N GLY A 329 12.15 -8.40 19.09
CA GLY A 329 13.09 -7.97 20.13
C GLY A 329 14.27 -7.20 19.55
N LYS A 330 14.86 -7.69 18.45
CA LYS A 330 15.94 -6.97 17.75
C LYS A 330 15.48 -5.62 17.22
N TRP A 331 14.34 -5.55 16.54
CA TRP A 331 13.81 -4.28 16.03
C TRP A 331 13.61 -3.25 17.14
N LEU A 332 13.09 -3.68 18.29
CA LEU A 332 12.84 -2.79 19.41
C LEU A 332 14.11 -2.38 20.18
N GLN A 333 15.14 -3.24 20.17
CA GLN A 333 16.46 -2.95 20.77
C GLN A 333 17.28 -2.00 19.89
N GLU A 334 17.27 -2.23 18.58
CA GLU A 334 18.10 -1.51 17.60
C GLU A 334 17.41 -0.25 17.06
N GLY A 335 16.09 -0.14 17.16
CA GLY A 335 15.29 0.94 16.60
C GLY A 335 14.27 1.55 17.56
N THR A 336 13.37 2.34 16.98
CA THR A 336 12.25 3.00 17.66
C THR A 336 10.97 2.17 17.56
N ILE A 337 9.93 2.51 18.33
CA ILE A 337 8.57 1.96 18.12
C ILE A 337 8.10 2.19 16.67
N GLY A 338 8.41 3.35 16.08
CA GLY A 338 8.08 3.62 14.67
C GLY A 338 8.78 2.67 13.70
N ASP A 339 10.05 2.33 13.95
CA ASP A 339 10.78 1.36 13.13
C ASP A 339 10.19 -0.05 13.25
N MET A 340 9.81 -0.46 14.46
CA MET A 340 9.18 -1.76 14.66
C MET A 340 7.82 -1.84 13.98
N LEU A 341 6.98 -0.82 14.14
CA LEU A 341 5.71 -0.73 13.43
C LEU A 341 5.91 -0.71 11.91
N TYR A 342 6.93 -0.01 11.41
CA TYR A 342 7.28 -0.01 9.99
C TYR A 342 7.59 -1.43 9.52
N GLU A 343 8.51 -2.14 10.18
CA GLU A 343 8.88 -3.51 9.77
C GLU A 343 7.68 -4.46 9.83
N MET A 344 6.87 -4.40 10.90
CA MET A 344 5.67 -5.23 11.04
C MET A 344 4.63 -5.01 9.94
N ASN A 345 4.56 -3.81 9.35
CA ASN A 345 3.56 -3.48 8.34
C ASN A 345 4.09 -3.61 6.91
N ARG A 346 5.33 -4.06 6.71
CA ARG A 346 5.81 -4.34 5.36
C ARG A 346 5.11 -5.57 4.79
N PRO A 347 4.82 -5.60 3.47
CA PRO A 347 4.06 -6.68 2.84
C PRO A 347 4.59 -8.08 3.17
N GLU A 348 5.91 -8.28 3.17
CA GLU A 348 6.50 -9.60 3.42
C GLU A 348 6.26 -10.14 4.84
N PHE A 349 6.12 -9.25 5.84
CA PHE A 349 5.83 -9.67 7.23
C PHE A 349 4.33 -9.85 7.47
N LEU A 350 3.50 -9.06 6.79
CA LEU A 350 2.05 -9.24 6.77
C LEU A 350 1.67 -10.57 6.10
N ASP A 351 2.26 -10.85 4.94
CA ASP A 351 2.04 -12.10 4.21
C ASP A 351 2.47 -13.31 5.04
N LEU A 352 3.66 -13.26 5.65
CA LEU A 352 4.15 -14.35 6.50
C LEU A 352 3.20 -14.65 7.67
N ASN A 353 2.57 -13.62 8.25
CA ASN A 353 1.61 -13.80 9.35
C ASN A 353 0.38 -14.59 8.89
N TYR A 354 -0.19 -14.25 7.73
CA TYR A 354 -1.34 -14.96 7.19
C TYR A 354 -1.00 -16.35 6.65
N GLU A 355 0.18 -16.52 6.06
CA GLU A 355 0.64 -17.79 5.51
C GLU A 355 0.65 -18.92 6.55
N ILE A 356 0.83 -18.63 7.84
CA ILE A 356 0.78 -19.63 8.91
C ILE A 356 -0.55 -20.40 8.87
N TYR A 357 -1.66 -19.70 8.66
CA TYR A 357 -2.99 -20.32 8.59
C TYR A 357 -3.12 -21.28 7.41
N LEU A 358 -2.54 -20.92 6.28
CA LEU A 358 -2.62 -21.70 5.04
C LEU A 358 -1.57 -22.82 4.96
N ARG A 359 -0.38 -22.62 5.54
CA ARG A 359 0.72 -23.58 5.49
C ARG A 359 0.66 -24.62 6.60
N VAL A 360 0.11 -24.26 7.76
CA VAL A 360 0.06 -25.16 8.93
C VAL A 360 -1.34 -25.70 9.15
N PHE A 361 -2.33 -24.83 9.31
CA PHE A 361 -3.67 -25.28 9.70
C PHE A 361 -4.46 -25.87 8.54
N LEU A 362 -4.52 -25.22 7.38
CA LEU A 362 -5.27 -25.71 6.23
C LEU A 362 -4.93 -27.17 5.80
N PRO A 363 -3.66 -27.62 5.73
CA PRO A 363 -3.33 -29.00 5.39
C PRO A 363 -3.44 -29.98 6.58
N THR A 364 -3.92 -29.54 7.74
CA THR A 364 -4.17 -30.43 8.89
C THR A 364 -5.59 -31.01 8.77
N VAL A 365 -5.69 -32.10 8.03
CA VAL A 365 -6.93 -32.83 7.70
C VAL A 365 -6.66 -34.34 7.69
N GLU A 366 -7.63 -35.12 8.19
CA GLU A 366 -7.61 -36.59 8.10
C GLU A 366 -9.02 -37.11 7.77
N GLY A 367 -9.17 -37.77 6.63
CA GLY A 367 -10.48 -38.21 6.12
C GLY A 367 -11.49 -37.06 6.04
N ASP A 368 -12.64 -37.21 6.70
CA ASP A 368 -13.70 -36.20 6.77
C ASP A 368 -13.54 -35.22 7.96
N ASN A 369 -12.42 -35.27 8.68
CA ASN A 369 -12.12 -34.33 9.76
C ASN A 369 -11.35 -33.10 9.22
N TYR A 370 -12.10 -32.06 8.87
CA TYR A 370 -11.61 -30.80 8.30
C TYR A 370 -11.20 -29.74 9.35
N ALA A 371 -10.87 -30.15 10.57
CA ALA A 371 -10.63 -29.22 11.69
C ALA A 371 -9.61 -28.10 11.40
N GLY A 372 -8.58 -28.39 10.60
CA GLY A 372 -7.63 -27.39 10.12
C GLY A 372 -8.27 -26.31 9.25
N ALA A 373 -9.09 -26.70 8.27
CA ALA A 373 -9.84 -25.78 7.42
C ALA A 373 -10.91 -25.03 8.22
N ASP A 374 -11.57 -25.67 9.19
CA ASP A 374 -12.55 -25.04 10.07
C ASP A 374 -11.94 -23.96 10.95
N LEU A 375 -10.69 -24.15 11.41
CA LEU A 375 -9.94 -23.11 12.14
C LEU A 375 -9.70 -21.89 11.25
N VAL A 376 -9.22 -22.12 10.02
CA VAL A 376 -8.96 -21.06 9.05
C VAL A 376 -10.26 -20.33 8.68
N ALA A 377 -11.35 -21.07 8.50
CA ALA A 377 -12.67 -20.51 8.23
C ALA A 377 -13.17 -19.64 9.39
N ALA A 378 -13.02 -20.09 10.63
CA ALA A 378 -13.38 -19.32 11.82
C ALA A 378 -12.55 -18.01 11.93
N TRP A 379 -11.25 -18.07 11.64
CA TRP A 379 -10.39 -16.88 11.60
C TRP A 379 -10.84 -15.87 10.53
N ASN A 380 -11.15 -16.34 9.32
CA ASN A 380 -11.70 -15.51 8.25
C ASN A 380 -13.08 -14.93 8.64
N GLN A 381 -13.94 -15.73 9.25
CA GLN A 381 -15.26 -15.30 9.71
C GLN A 381 -15.16 -14.18 10.76
N ARG A 382 -14.22 -14.26 11.71
CA ARG A 382 -13.99 -13.18 12.69
C ARG A 382 -13.63 -11.89 11.97
N ASN A 383 -12.66 -11.94 11.04
CA ASN A 383 -12.18 -10.77 10.31
C ASN A 383 -13.26 -10.16 9.39
N LEU A 384 -14.08 -10.99 8.74
CA LEU A 384 -15.25 -10.52 7.99
C LEU A 384 -16.24 -9.76 8.89
N ARG A 385 -16.53 -10.30 10.08
CA ARG A 385 -17.44 -9.62 11.03
C ARG A 385 -16.85 -8.30 11.55
N ILE A 386 -15.53 -8.22 11.76
CA ILE A 386 -14.87 -6.96 12.14
C ILE A 386 -15.05 -5.92 11.02
N MET A 387 -14.82 -6.30 9.77
CA MET A 387 -15.06 -5.41 8.62
C MET A 387 -16.54 -5.07 8.43
N SER A 388 -17.47 -5.98 8.78
CA SER A 388 -18.91 -5.64 8.87
C SER A 388 -19.19 -4.58 9.94
N ASN A 389 -18.53 -4.63 11.09
CA ASN A 389 -18.67 -3.60 12.12
C ASN A 389 -18.15 -2.25 11.65
N LEU A 390 -17.11 -2.21 10.80
CA LEU A 390 -16.65 -0.97 10.18
C LEU A 390 -17.73 -0.31 9.31
N HIS A 391 -18.60 -1.07 8.64
CA HIS A 391 -19.74 -0.46 7.93
C HIS A 391 -20.76 0.19 8.86
N GLN A 392 -20.81 -0.22 10.13
CA GLN A 392 -21.80 0.29 11.09
C GLN A 392 -21.36 1.59 11.79
N ILE A 393 -20.09 2.03 11.67
CA ILE A 393 -19.60 3.26 12.33
C ILE A 393 -19.99 4.56 11.59
N GLY A 394 -20.85 4.46 10.58
CA GLY A 394 -21.39 5.59 9.83
C GLY A 394 -20.33 6.31 9.01
N CYS A 395 -19.53 5.57 8.24
CA CYS A 395 -18.63 6.14 7.23
C CYS A 395 -19.45 6.73 6.09
N THR A 396 -18.97 7.86 5.58
CA THR A 396 -19.55 8.57 4.44
C THR A 396 -18.49 8.75 3.34
N PRO A 397 -18.88 8.88 2.07
CA PRO A 397 -17.96 9.18 0.97
C PRO A 397 -17.02 10.35 1.30
N GLY A 398 -15.70 10.09 1.34
CA GLY A 398 -14.67 11.06 1.69
C GLY A 398 -14.13 10.95 3.13
N ASP A 399 -14.69 10.08 3.96
CA ASP A 399 -14.08 9.72 5.24
C ASP A 399 -12.72 9.04 5.05
N ARG A 400 -11.82 9.33 5.99
CA ARG A 400 -10.49 8.73 6.12
C ARG A 400 -10.46 7.96 7.42
N VAL A 401 -10.57 6.64 7.36
CA VAL A 401 -10.59 5.80 8.55
C VAL A 401 -9.18 5.27 8.80
N PHE A 402 -8.65 5.56 9.98
CA PHE A 402 -7.46 4.90 10.50
C PHE A 402 -7.88 3.76 11.43
N ILE A 403 -7.28 2.58 11.25
CA ILE A 403 -7.51 1.39 12.07
C ILE A 403 -6.20 0.97 12.73
N VAL A 404 -6.20 0.78 14.04
CA VAL A 404 -5.10 0.14 14.78
C VAL A 404 -5.57 -1.17 15.40
N PHE A 405 -4.97 -2.27 14.96
CA PHE A 405 -5.29 -3.65 15.36
C PHE A 405 -4.01 -4.48 15.46
N GLY A 406 -4.08 -5.63 16.10
CA GLY A 406 -3.05 -6.65 16.08
C GLY A 406 -2.68 -7.04 14.64
N GLN A 407 -1.38 -7.19 14.39
CA GLN A 407 -0.81 -7.40 13.05
C GLN A 407 -1.51 -8.53 12.26
N GLY A 408 -1.92 -9.61 12.92
CA GLY A 408 -2.52 -10.76 12.24
C GLY A 408 -3.88 -10.53 11.60
N HIS A 409 -4.54 -9.42 11.92
CA HIS A 409 -5.80 -9.03 11.29
C HIS A 409 -5.60 -8.31 9.94
N VAL A 410 -4.48 -7.58 9.80
CA VAL A 410 -4.23 -6.65 8.70
C VAL A 410 -4.28 -7.31 7.32
N PRO A 411 -3.67 -8.49 7.06
CA PRO A 411 -3.70 -9.12 5.74
C PRO A 411 -5.14 -9.40 5.26
N LEU A 412 -6.00 -9.85 6.18
CA LEU A 412 -7.40 -10.13 5.87
C LEU A 412 -8.21 -8.85 5.65
N PHE A 413 -7.96 -7.80 6.43
CA PHE A 413 -8.57 -6.49 6.19
C PHE A 413 -8.15 -5.90 4.84
N GLN A 414 -6.86 -6.03 4.48
CA GLN A 414 -6.35 -5.61 3.17
C GLN A 414 -7.06 -6.36 2.04
N ARG A 415 -7.17 -7.70 2.14
CA ARG A 415 -7.84 -8.51 1.13
C ARG A 415 -9.32 -8.14 0.99
N ILE A 416 -10.04 -8.01 2.11
CA ILE A 416 -11.45 -7.61 2.11
C ILE A 416 -11.62 -6.22 1.49
N ALA A 417 -10.75 -5.27 1.84
CA ALA A 417 -10.80 -3.93 1.29
C ALA A 417 -10.51 -3.91 -0.22
N GLN A 418 -9.46 -4.60 -0.68
CA GLN A 418 -9.06 -4.69 -2.09
C GLN A 418 -10.11 -5.35 -2.97
N ASP A 419 -10.79 -6.38 -2.46
CA ASP A 419 -11.82 -7.12 -3.18
C ASP A 419 -13.22 -6.46 -3.09
N SER A 420 -13.35 -5.36 -2.34
CA SER A 420 -14.62 -4.66 -2.15
C SER A 420 -14.65 -3.30 -2.87
N PRO A 421 -15.82 -2.81 -3.31
CA PRO A 421 -15.95 -1.47 -3.88
C PRO A 421 -16.00 -0.36 -2.81
N TYR A 422 -16.09 -0.71 -1.52
CA TYR A 422 -16.41 0.24 -0.45
C TYR A 422 -15.18 0.95 0.12
N PHE A 423 -13.98 0.38 -0.06
CA PHE A 423 -12.77 0.85 0.58
C PHE A 423 -11.65 1.05 -0.43
N GLU A 424 -10.83 2.07 -0.19
CA GLU A 424 -9.58 2.29 -0.91
C GLU A 424 -8.44 2.33 0.11
N LEU A 425 -7.50 1.41 -0.03
CA LEU A 425 -6.38 1.30 0.91
C LEU A 425 -5.40 2.46 0.74
N VAL A 426 -4.92 2.98 1.86
CA VAL A 426 -3.80 3.92 1.94
C VAL A 426 -2.66 3.25 2.69
N ASP A 427 -1.47 3.26 2.07
CA ASP A 427 -0.26 2.71 2.67
C ASP A 427 0.12 3.49 3.94
N VAL A 428 0.33 2.75 5.03
CA VAL A 428 0.70 3.28 6.33
C VAL A 428 2.21 3.51 6.45
N LEU A 429 3.04 2.79 5.68
CA LEU A 429 4.50 2.82 5.80
C LEU A 429 5.12 4.23 5.67
N PRO A 430 4.65 5.11 4.75
CA PRO A 430 5.13 6.48 4.66
C PRO A 430 4.90 7.34 5.91
N TYR A 431 4.07 6.87 6.85
CA TYR A 431 3.68 7.59 8.06
C TYR A 431 4.32 6.98 9.33
N LEU A 432 5.23 6.01 9.21
CA LEU A 432 5.87 5.34 10.36
C LEU A 432 7.33 5.77 10.55
N ARG A 433 8.02 6.20 9.49
CA ARG A 433 9.44 6.62 9.52
C ARG A 433 9.67 8.09 9.22
#